data_AF-A0A382P3Q2-F1
#
_entry.id   AF-A0A382P3Q2-F1
#
_cell.length_a   1.000
_cell.length_b   1.000
_cell.length_c   1.000
_cell.angle_alpha   90.00
_cell.angle_beta   90.00
_cell.angle_gamma   90.00
#
_symmetry.space_group_name_H-M   'P 1'
#
loop_
_entity.id
_entity.type
_entity.pdbx_description
1 polymer ?
#
loop_
_entity_poly.entity_id
_entity_poly.type
_entity_poly.pdbx_seq_one_letter_code
_entity_poly.pdbx_strand_id
1 'polypeptide(L)'
;MPDKAWKKRERDVANYFKGERTPLSGGNGKVTRADVIHDELFIECKLRVKHTAVTLWDDTAKLAKDEGKTPVIALCEKNRPGFWIMVHSNDLKKIKDSK
;
A
#
# COMPACT_ATOMS: atom_id res chain seq x y z
N MET A 1 12.88 -24.25 -2.80
CA MET A 1 12.05 -23.57 -3.81
C MET A 1 12.28 -22.08 -3.70
N PRO A 2 12.66 -21.38 -4.78
CA PRO A 2 12.78 -19.92 -4.73
C PRO A 2 11.41 -19.33 -4.39
N ASP A 3 11.39 -18.36 -3.49
CA ASP A 3 10.15 -17.78 -3.06
C ASP A 3 9.51 -16.97 -4.18
N LYS A 4 8.22 -17.24 -4.47
CA LYS A 4 7.52 -16.55 -5.55
C LYS A 4 7.44 -15.06 -5.21
N ALA A 5 7.68 -14.18 -6.18
CA ALA A 5 7.75 -12.74 -5.97
C ALA A 5 6.57 -12.14 -5.19
N TRP A 6 5.35 -12.65 -5.42
CA TRP A 6 4.15 -12.21 -4.70
C TRP A 6 4.16 -12.62 -3.21
N LYS A 7 4.66 -13.81 -2.88
CA LYS A 7 4.81 -14.27 -1.48
C LYS A 7 5.82 -13.42 -0.73
N LYS A 8 6.94 -13.07 -1.39
CA LYS A 8 7.92 -12.15 -0.82
C LYS A 8 7.29 -10.80 -0.53
N ARG A 9 6.55 -10.25 -1.50
CA ARG A 9 5.88 -8.96 -1.33
C ARG A 9 4.88 -8.97 -0.18
N GLU A 10 4.05 -10.00 -0.06
CA GLU A 10 3.13 -10.13 1.07
C GLU A 10 3.86 -10.16 2.42
N ARG A 11 5.01 -10.85 2.52
CA ARG A 11 5.83 -10.84 3.75
C ARG A 11 6.44 -9.47 4.03
N ASP A 12 6.94 -8.78 3.00
CA ASP A 12 7.48 -7.42 3.15
C ASP A 12 6.38 -6.46 3.69
N VAL A 13 5.14 -6.60 3.20
CA VAL A 13 3.99 -5.81 3.67
C VAL A 13 3.59 -6.20 5.10
N ALA A 14 3.51 -7.50 5.41
CA ALA A 14 3.20 -7.96 6.78
C ALA A 14 4.21 -7.40 7.79
N ASN A 15 5.51 -7.49 7.48
CA ASN A 15 6.57 -6.94 8.31
C ASN A 15 6.45 -5.42 8.51
N TYR A 16 6.13 -4.67 7.46
CA TYR A 16 5.93 -3.21 7.56
C TYR A 16 4.82 -2.84 8.54
N PHE A 17 3.70 -3.58 8.51
CA PHE A 17 2.57 -3.37 9.41
C PHE A 17 2.71 -4.13 10.74
N LYS A 18 3.83 -4.80 11.01
CA LYS A 18 4.04 -5.64 12.20
C LYS A 18 2.95 -6.73 12.38
N GLY A 19 2.41 -7.21 11.27
CA GLY A 19 1.46 -8.32 11.24
C GLY A 19 2.09 -9.61 10.73
N GLU A 20 1.26 -10.64 10.59
CA GLU A 20 1.68 -11.94 10.05
C GLU A 20 1.00 -12.23 8.71
N ARG A 21 1.70 -12.85 7.77
CA ARG A 21 1.11 -13.18 6.47
C ARG A 21 0.10 -14.32 6.62
N THR A 22 -1.11 -14.14 6.11
CA THR A 22 -2.15 -15.18 6.17
C THR A 22 -1.72 -16.43 5.37
N PRO A 23 -1.63 -17.62 6.00
CA PRO A 23 -1.43 -18.87 5.28
C PRO A 23 -2.63 -19.18 4.38
N LEU A 24 -2.39 -19.65 3.16
CA LEU A 24 -3.46 -19.95 2.19
C LEU A 24 -4.41 -18.76 1.94
N SER A 25 -3.85 -17.54 1.82
CA SER A 25 -4.57 -16.32 1.43
C SER A 25 -5.37 -16.56 0.14
N GLY A 26 -6.66 -16.21 0.16
CA GLY A 26 -7.65 -16.62 -0.85
C GLY A 26 -8.94 -17.27 -0.30
N GLY A 27 -9.12 -17.31 1.03
CA GLY A 27 -10.38 -17.73 1.67
C GLY A 27 -10.35 -19.06 2.42
N ASN A 28 -9.33 -19.90 2.22
CA ASN A 28 -9.22 -21.19 2.92
C ASN A 28 -8.56 -21.09 4.31
N GLY A 29 -7.95 -19.95 4.65
CA GLY A 29 -7.20 -19.77 5.91
C GLY A 29 -8.04 -19.70 7.19
N LYS A 30 -9.38 -19.60 7.10
CA LYS A 30 -10.38 -19.56 8.20
C LYS A 30 -10.19 -18.51 9.33
N VAL A 31 -9.04 -17.82 9.41
CA VAL A 31 -8.75 -16.77 10.43
C VAL A 31 -9.21 -15.39 9.95
N THR A 32 -8.78 -14.98 8.76
CA THR A 32 -9.18 -13.70 8.15
C THR A 32 -9.21 -13.85 6.62
N ARG A 33 -9.92 -12.94 5.96
CA ARG A 33 -9.91 -12.78 4.50
C ARG A 33 -8.84 -11.82 4.00
N ALA A 34 -8.17 -11.08 4.89
CA ALA A 34 -7.06 -10.22 4.57
C ALA A 34 -5.78 -11.01 4.23
N ASP A 35 -4.88 -10.40 3.47
CA ASP A 35 -3.58 -10.99 3.12
C ASP A 35 -2.59 -10.96 4.32
N VAL A 36 -2.83 -10.07 5.28
CA VAL A 36 -2.08 -9.95 6.54
C VAL A 36 -3.04 -10.04 7.73
N ILE A 37 -2.69 -10.90 8.68
CA ILE A 37 -3.29 -10.99 10.01
C ILE A 37 -2.76 -9.82 10.84
N HIS A 38 -3.66 -8.96 11.28
CA HIS A 38 -3.39 -7.80 12.12
C HIS A 38 -4.63 -7.49 12.96
N ASP A 39 -4.44 -7.02 14.20
CA ASP A 39 -5.54 -6.84 15.16
C ASP A 39 -6.51 -5.71 14.74
N GLU A 40 -5.96 -4.60 14.21
CA GLU A 40 -6.75 -3.41 13.87
C GLU A 40 -6.95 -3.18 12.37
N LEU A 41 -6.15 -3.79 11.50
CA LEU A 41 -6.06 -3.42 10.09
C LEU A 41 -6.50 -4.57 9.19
N PHE A 42 -7.37 -4.26 8.23
CA PHE A 42 -7.69 -5.17 7.13
C PHE A 42 -6.79 -4.85 5.93
N ILE A 43 -5.75 -5.65 5.73
CA ILE A 43 -4.70 -5.36 4.74
C ILE A 43 -4.84 -6.29 3.53
N GLU A 44 -5.05 -5.70 2.37
CA GLU A 44 -5.02 -6.36 1.06
C GLU A 44 -3.74 -5.96 0.31
N CYS A 45 -3.00 -6.94 -0.21
CA CYS A 45 -1.74 -6.72 -0.93
C CYS A 45 -1.87 -7.13 -2.40
N LYS A 46 -1.59 -6.21 -3.33
CA LYS A 46 -1.61 -6.49 -4.76
C LYS A 46 -0.26 -6.24 -5.41
N LEU A 47 0.42 -7.32 -5.80
CA LEU A 47 1.54 -7.25 -6.74
C LEU A 47 1.02 -7.35 -8.19
N ARG A 48 1.36 -6.35 -9.00
CA ARG A 48 1.07 -6.29 -10.44
C ARG A 48 2.31 -5.78 -11.16
N VAL A 49 2.39 -6.06 -12.46
CA VAL A 49 3.44 -5.49 -13.32
C VAL A 49 3.31 -3.96 -13.39
N LYS A 50 2.06 -3.45 -13.46
CA LYS A 50 1.76 -2.02 -13.45
C LYS A 50 0.46 -1.77 -12.71
N HIS A 51 0.46 -0.71 -11.90
CA HIS A 51 -0.75 -0.14 -11.28
C HIS A 51 -0.93 1.28 -11.82
N THR A 52 -2.14 1.62 -12.27
CA THR A 52 -2.43 2.97 -12.80
C THR A 52 -2.17 4.06 -11.76
N ALA A 53 -2.59 3.83 -10.51
CA ALA A 53 -2.36 4.77 -9.43
C ALA A 53 -0.84 4.98 -9.18
N VAL A 54 -0.05 3.90 -9.13
CA VAL A 54 1.42 3.99 -8.97
C VAL A 54 2.06 4.74 -10.15
N THR A 55 1.55 4.57 -11.37
CA THR A 55 2.06 5.32 -12.54
C THR A 55 1.84 6.82 -12.36
N LEU A 56 0.65 7.23 -11.92
CA LEU A 56 0.37 8.64 -11.58
C LEU A 56 1.30 9.14 -10.48
N TRP A 57 1.63 8.29 -9.50
CA TRP A 57 2.59 8.62 -8.45
C TRP A 57 3.99 8.84 -8.98
N ASP A 58 4.49 7.98 -9.86
CA ASP A 58 5.83 8.11 -10.44
C ASP A 58 6.00 9.45 -11.16
N ASP A 59 4.98 9.90 -11.89
CA ASP A 59 5.02 11.17 -12.61
C ASP A 59 4.91 12.37 -11.65
N THR A 60 4.02 12.28 -10.65
CA THR A 60 3.89 13.31 -9.61
C THR A 60 5.16 13.44 -8.76
N ALA A 61 5.82 12.31 -8.47
CA ALA A 61 7.02 12.25 -7.64
C ALA A 61 8.21 12.96 -8.29
N LYS A 62 8.32 12.93 -9.63
CA LYS A 62 9.34 13.70 -10.35
C LYS A 62 9.16 15.20 -10.11
N LEU A 63 7.95 15.71 -10.32
CA LEU A 63 7.61 17.12 -10.12
C LEU A 63 7.80 17.55 -8.65
N ALA A 64 7.31 16.74 -7.71
CA ALA A 64 7.46 17.03 -6.28
C ALA A 64 8.93 17.07 -5.86
N LYS A 65 9.77 16.19 -6.41
CA LYS A 65 11.21 16.17 -6.14
C LYS A 65 11.90 17.43 -6.65
N ASP A 66 11.55 17.91 -7.84
CA ASP A 66 12.09 19.15 -8.39
C ASP A 66 11.73 20.37 -7.53
N GLU A 67 10.58 20.33 -6.87
CA GLU A 67 10.14 21.33 -5.90
C GLU A 67 10.63 21.08 -4.45
N GLY A 68 11.37 19.99 -4.20
CA GLY A 68 11.83 19.61 -2.85
C GLY A 68 10.71 19.21 -1.88
N LYS A 69 9.56 18.77 -2.41
CA LYS A 69 8.35 18.41 -1.65
C LYS A 69 8.13 16.90 -1.56
N THR A 70 7.33 16.48 -0.58
CA THR A 70 6.88 15.09 -0.45
C THR A 70 5.71 14.84 -1.40
N PRO A 71 5.76 13.83 -2.30
CA PRO A 71 4.69 13.55 -3.23
C PRO A 71 3.47 12.92 -2.55
N VAL A 72 2.30 13.50 -2.78
CA VAL A 72 1.00 13.00 -2.31
C VAL A 72 0.01 13.05 -3.46
N ILE A 73 -0.75 11.98 -3.65
CA ILE A 73 -1.88 11.98 -4.58
C ILE A 73 -3.17 11.93 -3.78
N ALA A 74 -4.08 12.86 -4.09
CA ALA A 74 -5.47 12.80 -3.66
C ALA A 74 -6.32 12.32 -4.85
N LEU A 75 -6.89 11.11 -4.74
CA LEU A 75 -7.83 10.58 -5.72
C LEU A 75 -9.26 10.89 -5.26
N CYS A 76 -10.10 11.41 -6.16
CA CYS A 76 -11.50 11.73 -5.88
C CYS A 76 -12.40 11.04 -6.91
N GLU A 77 -13.58 10.61 -6.49
CA GLU A 77 -14.60 10.06 -7.38
C GLU A 77 -15.82 10.97 -7.39
N LYS A 78 -16.40 11.18 -8.58
CA LYS A 78 -17.63 11.96 -8.72
C LYS A 78 -18.74 11.35 -7.87
N ASN A 79 -19.48 12.19 -7.14
CA ASN A 79 -20.57 11.79 -6.24
C ASN A 79 -20.13 10.93 -5.05
N ARG A 80 -18.85 10.95 -4.67
CA ARG A 80 -18.36 10.28 -3.48
C ARG A 80 -17.74 11.29 -2.52
N PRO A 81 -18.17 11.33 -1.25
CA PRO A 81 -17.60 12.26 -0.28
C PRO A 81 -16.15 11.89 0.05
N GLY A 82 -15.31 12.91 0.24
CA GLY A 82 -13.91 12.75 0.59
C GLY A 82 -13.00 12.38 -0.58
N PHE A 83 -11.82 11.89 -0.24
CA PHE A 83 -10.78 11.49 -1.19
C PHE A 83 -9.86 10.43 -0.57
N TRP A 84 -9.15 9.68 -1.42
CA TRP A 84 -8.11 8.77 -0.97
C TRP A 84 -6.76 9.40 -1.09
N ILE A 85 -5.98 9.20 -0.05
CA ILE A 85 -4.60 9.67 0.02
C ILE A 85 -3.70 8.50 -0.35
N MET A 86 -2.94 8.67 -1.43
CA MET A 86 -1.90 7.73 -1.81
C MET A 86 -0.52 8.37 -1.62
N VAL A 87 0.32 7.62 -0.91
CA VAL A 87 1.68 8.00 -0.53
C VAL A 87 2.52 6.74 -0.54
N HIS A 88 3.81 6.86 -0.85
CA HIS A 88 4.73 5.74 -0.70
C HIS A 88 4.94 5.43 0.80
N SER A 89 5.03 4.15 1.17
CA SER A 89 5.11 3.73 2.58
C SER A 89 6.27 4.37 3.37
N ASN A 90 7.37 4.72 2.70
CA ASN A 90 8.51 5.43 3.29
C ASN A 90 8.20 6.89 3.70
N ASP A 91 7.20 7.51 3.08
CA ASP A 91 6.82 8.91 3.33
C ASP A 91 5.59 9.05 4.23
N LEU A 92 4.90 7.95 4.54
CA LEU A 92 3.69 7.94 5.36
C LEU A 92 3.90 8.63 6.71
N LYS A 93 5.03 8.36 7.38
CA LYS A 93 5.36 9.00 8.66
C LYS A 93 5.57 10.51 8.50
N LYS A 94 6.27 10.94 7.43
CA LYS A 94 6.55 12.36 7.17
C LYS A 94 5.27 13.16 7.00
N ILE A 95 4.27 12.58 6.34
CA ILE A 95 2.97 13.23 6.12
C ILE A 95 2.16 13.28 7.42
N LYS A 96 2.17 12.21 8.22
CA LYS A 96 1.48 12.19 9.53
C LYS A 96 2.03 13.26 10.48
N ASP A 97 3.33 13.52 10.42
CA ASP A 97 4.03 14.48 11.29
C ASP A 97 4.07 15.90 10.68
N SER A 98 3.50 16.11 9.48
CA SER A 98 3.43 17.42 8.84
C SER A 98 2.47 18.33 9.60
N LYS A 99 2.88 19.59 9.77
CA LYS A 99 2.07 20.64 10.42
C LYS A 99 0.96 21.15 9.51
#